data_AF-A0A170SMQ8-F1
#
_entry.id   AF-A0A170SMQ8-F1
#
_cell.length_a   1.000
_cell.length_b   1.000
_cell.length_c   1.000
_cell.angle_alpha   90.00
_cell.angle_beta   90.00
_cell.angle_gamma   90.00
#
_symmetry.space_group_name_H-M   'P 1'
#
loop_
_entity.id
_entity.type
_entity.pdbx_description
1 polymer ?
#
loop_
_entity_poly.entity_id
_entity_poly.type
_entity_poly.pdbx_seq_one_letter_code
_entity_poly.pdbx_strand_id
1 'polypeptide(L)'
;MLNVFSHVFSILGILSVLVRYNVLPYTYLLAKRSVRKRPKGEKITMALQKLGPIFIKFGQSISSRGDIIGEEIANHLLFLCDKLPAFSYSDVVKTIEEDFKCAISEVFC
;
A
#
# COMPACT_ATOMS: atom_id res chain seq x y z
N MET A 1 1.15 -2.03 -29.26
CA MET A 1 2.52 -2.05 -28.69
C MET A 1 2.65 -1.24 -27.40
N LEU A 2 2.19 0.01 -27.32
CA LEU A 2 2.30 0.88 -26.12
C LEU A 2 1.71 0.30 -24.81
N ASN A 3 0.54 -0.34 -24.85
CA ASN A 3 -0.07 -0.93 -23.64
C ASN A 3 0.76 -2.04 -23.02
N VAL A 4 1.40 -2.88 -23.84
CA VAL A 4 2.21 -4.01 -23.34
C VAL A 4 3.38 -3.49 -22.51
N PHE A 5 4.05 -2.43 -22.96
CA PHE A 5 5.13 -1.80 -22.19
C PHE A 5 4.63 -1.24 -20.85
N SER A 6 3.49 -0.55 -20.83
CA SER A 6 2.90 -0.02 -19.59
C SER A 6 2.60 -1.13 -18.55
N HIS A 7 2.05 -2.26 -19.00
CA HIS A 7 1.82 -3.42 -18.13
C HIS A 7 3.13 -4.03 -17.62
N VAL A 8 4.15 -4.15 -18.47
CA VAL A 8 5.47 -4.65 -18.07
C VAL A 8 6.10 -3.73 -17.01
N PHE A 9 6.08 -2.41 -17.20
CA PHE A 9 6.59 -1.46 -16.21
C PHE A 9 5.83 -1.56 -14.88
N SER A 10 4.51 -1.72 -14.93
CA SER A 10 3.67 -1.90 -13.74
C SER A 10 4.04 -3.18 -12.98
N ILE A 11 4.18 -4.30 -13.70
CA ILE A 11 4.57 -5.60 -13.12
C ILE A 11 5.97 -5.52 -12.50
N LEU A 12 6.93 -4.91 -13.21
CA LEU A 12 8.28 -4.71 -12.69
C LEU A 12 8.28 -3.82 -11.45
N GLY A 13 7.44 -2.79 -11.41
CA GLY A 13 7.24 -1.93 -10.24
C GLY A 13 6.71 -2.72 -9.03
N ILE A 14 5.67 -3.54 -9.24
CA ILE A 14 5.11 -4.41 -8.20
C ILE A 14 6.18 -5.36 -7.68
N LEU A 15 6.89 -6.05 -8.58
CA LEU A 15 7.94 -7.00 -8.23
C LEU A 15 9.06 -6.33 -7.42
N SER A 16 9.50 -5.14 -7.84
CA SER A 16 10.50 -4.35 -7.13
C SER A 16 10.09 -4.03 -5.69
N VAL A 17 8.82 -3.68 -5.46
CA VAL A 17 8.28 -3.45 -4.11
C VAL A 17 8.28 -4.74 -3.30
N LEU A 18 7.78 -5.85 -3.84
CA LEU A 18 7.73 -7.13 -3.13
C LEU A 18 9.13 -7.62 -2.71
N VAL A 19 10.13 -7.45 -3.57
CA VAL A 19 11.53 -7.76 -3.26
C VAL A 19 12.08 -6.83 -2.16
N ARG A 20 11.84 -5.52 -2.26
CA ARG A 20 12.36 -4.53 -1.31
C ARG A 20 11.84 -4.75 0.12
N TYR A 21 10.59 -5.23 0.25
CA TYR A 21 9.94 -5.50 1.54
C TYR A 21 10.09 -6.94 2.05
N ASN A 22 10.87 -7.80 1.37
CA ASN A 22 11.08 -9.20 1.78
C ASN A 22 9.77 -10.00 1.88
N VAL A 23 8.87 -9.81 0.92
CA VAL A 23 7.63 -10.59 0.84
C VAL A 23 7.86 -11.92 0.12
N LEU A 24 8.73 -11.92 -0.89
CA LEU A 24 9.06 -13.10 -1.68
C LEU A 24 10.18 -13.94 -1.02
N PRO A 25 10.12 -15.28 -1.13
CA PRO A 25 11.18 -16.15 -0.62
C PRO A 25 12.54 -15.82 -1.28
N TYR A 26 13.63 -16.05 -0.54
CA TYR A 26 15.01 -15.80 -0.98
C TYR A 26 15.42 -14.34 -1.24
N THR A 27 14.53 -13.37 -1.03
CA THR A 27 14.84 -11.93 -1.21
C THR A 27 15.56 -11.28 -0.02
N TYR A 28 15.95 -12.07 0.98
CA TYR A 28 16.52 -11.56 2.24
C TYR A 28 17.74 -10.65 2.04
N LEU A 29 18.62 -10.97 1.09
CA LEU A 29 19.82 -10.19 0.81
C LEU A 29 19.55 -8.88 0.08
N LEU A 30 18.47 -8.81 -0.71
CA LEU A 30 18.07 -7.62 -1.48
C LEU A 30 17.09 -6.71 -0.72
N ALA A 31 16.45 -7.25 0.32
CA ALA A 31 15.50 -6.52 1.14
C ALA A 31 16.15 -5.40 1.95
N LYS A 32 15.39 -4.32 2.18
CA LYS A 32 15.83 -3.18 3.00
C LYS A 32 16.15 -3.64 4.43
N ARG A 33 17.32 -3.24 4.95
CA ARG A 33 17.83 -3.69 6.27
C ARG A 33 16.84 -3.44 7.41
N SER A 34 16.11 -2.32 7.38
CA SER A 34 15.09 -1.94 8.37
C SER A 34 13.85 -2.84 8.36
N VAL A 35 13.62 -3.59 7.27
CA VAL A 35 12.42 -4.43 7.07
C VAL A 35 12.73 -5.90 7.40
N ARG A 36 13.98 -6.36 7.28
CA ARG A 36 14.36 -7.77 7.46
C ARG A 36 13.91 -8.37 8.80
N LYS A 37 14.06 -7.62 9.89
CA LYS A 37 13.73 -8.06 11.25
C LYS A 37 12.24 -7.94 11.62
N ARG A 38 11.40 -7.36 10.75
CA ARG A 38 9.97 -7.19 11.04
C ARG A 38 9.19 -8.51 10.87
N PRO A 39 8.06 -8.69 11.60
CA PRO A 39 7.15 -9.80 11.38
C PRO A 39 6.65 -9.88 9.94
N LYS A 40 6.20 -11.07 9.52
CA LYS A 40 5.79 -11.31 8.13
C LYS A 40 4.55 -10.49 7.77
N GLY A 41 3.55 -10.43 8.66
CA GLY A 41 2.36 -9.62 8.46
C GLY A 41 2.68 -8.13 8.29
N GLU A 42 3.61 -7.59 9.08
CA GLU A 42 4.03 -6.19 8.98
C GLU A 42 4.71 -5.89 7.63
N LYS A 43 5.58 -6.80 7.15
CA LYS A 43 6.23 -6.67 5.83
C LYS A 43 5.22 -6.58 4.69
N ILE A 44 4.21 -7.46 4.71
CA ILE A 44 3.14 -7.50 3.71
C ILE A 44 2.32 -6.22 3.77
N THR A 45 1.95 -5.80 4.98
CA THR A 45 1.21 -4.54 5.23
C THR A 45 1.94 -3.34 4.64
N MET A 46 3.25 -3.20 4.89
CA MET A 46 4.07 -2.12 4.34
C MET A 46 4.20 -2.19 2.81
N ALA A 47 4.28 -3.39 2.24
CA ALA A 47 4.33 -3.58 0.80
C ALA A 47 3.02 -3.14 0.14
N LEU A 48 1.86 -3.57 0.67
CA LEU A 48 0.55 -3.20 0.14
C LEU A 48 0.31 -1.68 0.22
N GLN A 49 0.70 -1.03 1.33
CA GLN A 49 0.67 0.43 1.43
C GLN A 49 1.53 1.10 0.35
N LYS A 50 2.74 0.57 0.10
CA LYS A 50 3.64 1.16 -0.90
C LYS A 50 3.15 0.96 -2.33
N LEU A 51 2.42 -0.12 -2.60
CA LEU A 51 1.80 -0.40 -3.89
C LEU A 51 0.56 0.47 -4.15
N GLY A 52 -0.04 1.02 -3.10
CA GLY A 52 -1.07 2.05 -3.19
C GLY A 52 -2.51 1.56 -2.98
N PRO A 53 -3.51 2.40 -3.32
CA PRO A 53 -4.89 2.24 -2.88
C PRO A 53 -5.56 0.91 -3.25
N ILE A 54 -5.27 0.38 -4.45
CA ILE A 54 -5.86 -0.90 -4.90
C ILE A 54 -5.38 -2.05 -4.01
N PHE A 55 -4.09 -2.07 -3.68
CA PHE A 55 -3.49 -3.11 -2.85
C PHE A 55 -3.85 -2.96 -1.37
N ILE A 56 -4.07 -1.72 -0.90
CA ILE A 56 -4.65 -1.45 0.41
C ILE A 56 -6.04 -2.09 0.51
N LYS A 57 -6.93 -1.81 -0.45
CA LYS A 57 -8.29 -2.40 -0.49
C LYS A 57 -8.28 -3.92 -0.58
N PHE A 58 -7.35 -4.47 -1.37
CA PHE A 58 -7.15 -5.92 -1.42
C PHE A 58 -6.78 -6.49 -0.04
N GLY A 59 -5.81 -5.88 0.65
CA GLY A 59 -5.40 -6.27 2.00
C GLY A 59 -6.54 -6.17 3.02
N GLN A 60 -7.35 -5.11 2.95
CA GLN A 60 -8.53 -4.91 3.80
C GLN A 60 -9.58 -6.01 3.58
N SER A 61 -9.80 -6.44 2.34
CA SER A 61 -10.77 -7.50 2.03
C SER A 61 -10.36 -8.85 2.64
N ILE A 62 -9.08 -9.21 2.51
CA ILE A 62 -8.56 -10.50 2.99
C ILE A 62 -8.20 -10.52 4.48
N SER A 63 -8.09 -9.37 5.16
CA SER A 63 -7.76 -9.31 6.59
C SER A 63 -8.79 -10.00 7.47
N SER A 64 -10.04 -10.08 7.00
CA SER A 64 -11.12 -10.83 7.65
C SER A 64 -10.99 -12.36 7.52
N ARG A 65 -10.11 -12.86 6.66
CA ARG A 65 -9.91 -14.28 6.33
C ARG A 65 -8.63 -14.86 6.94
N GLY A 66 -8.51 -14.77 8.26
CA GLY A 66 -7.35 -15.31 9.00
C GLY A 66 -7.10 -16.80 8.78
N ASP A 67 -8.12 -17.55 8.40
CA ASP A 67 -8.02 -18.97 8.05
C ASP A 67 -7.29 -19.22 6.70
N ILE A 68 -7.28 -18.24 5.79
CA ILE A 68 -6.60 -18.33 4.48
C ILE A 68 -5.15 -17.86 4.58
N ILE A 69 -4.92 -16.74 5.26
CA ILE A 69 -3.61 -16.06 5.29
C ILE A 69 -2.84 -16.26 6.59
N GLY A 70 -3.45 -16.92 7.58
CA GLY A 70 -2.93 -17.07 8.94
C GLY A 70 -3.31 -15.88 9.84
N GLU A 71 -3.68 -16.20 11.07
CA GLU A 71 -4.05 -15.24 12.13
C GLU A 71 -3.02 -14.11 12.31
N GLU A 72 -1.71 -14.43 12.33
CA GLU A 72 -0.65 -13.42 12.50
C GLU A 72 -0.67 -12.37 11.38
N ILE A 73 -0.80 -12.80 10.12
CA ILE A 73 -0.81 -11.90 8.97
C ILE A 73 -2.10 -11.09 8.95
N ALA A 74 -3.24 -11.74 9.20
CA ALA A 74 -4.55 -11.09 9.27
C ALA A 74 -4.57 -9.95 10.30
N ASN A 75 -4.06 -10.21 11.51
CA ASN A 75 -3.96 -9.20 12.57
C ASN A 75 -3.12 -7.99 12.17
N HIS A 76 -2.02 -8.20 11.42
CA HIS A 76 -1.24 -7.08 10.89
C HIS A 76 -1.97 -6.32 9.77
N LEU A 77 -2.70 -7.00 8.90
CA LEU A 77 -3.46 -6.37 7.81
C LEU A 77 -4.64 -5.52 8.31
N LEU A 78 -5.16 -5.76 9.52
CA LEU A 78 -6.15 -4.86 10.15
C LEU A 78 -5.64 -3.42 10.29
N PHE A 79 -4.31 -3.21 10.31
CA PHE A 79 -3.73 -1.87 10.29
C PHE A 79 -4.07 -1.09 9.01
N LEU A 80 -4.33 -1.79 7.89
CA LEU A 80 -4.77 -1.17 6.64
C LEU A 80 -6.19 -0.64 6.71
N CYS A 81 -7.02 -1.11 7.64
CA CYS A 81 -8.40 -0.66 7.78
C CYS A 81 -8.45 0.68 8.49
N ASP A 82 -8.03 0.72 9.76
CA ASP A 82 -8.36 1.84 10.64
C ASP A 82 -7.15 2.69 11.06
N LYS A 83 -5.92 2.23 10.75
CA LYS A 83 -4.69 2.81 11.31
C LYS A 83 -3.70 3.28 10.25
N LEU A 84 -4.16 3.52 9.02
CA LEU A 84 -3.30 4.08 7.98
C LEU A 84 -2.83 5.49 8.36
N PRO A 85 -1.56 5.83 8.05
CA PRO A 85 -1.08 7.19 8.26
C PRO A 85 -1.86 8.17 7.40
N ALA A 86 -2.16 9.34 7.95
CA ALA A 86 -2.75 10.44 7.19
C ALA A 86 -1.83 10.84 6.02
N PHE A 87 -2.45 11.21 4.91
CA PHE A 87 -1.74 11.84 3.79
C PHE A 87 -1.66 13.36 4.00
N SER A 88 -0.92 14.05 3.13
CA SER A 88 -0.61 15.46 3.36
C SER A 88 -1.85 16.35 3.24
N TYR A 89 -1.95 17.37 4.09
CA TYR A 89 -3.04 18.35 3.99
C TYR A 89 -3.00 19.10 2.64
N SER A 90 -1.82 19.32 2.06
CA SER A 90 -1.67 19.90 0.73
C SER A 90 -2.37 19.07 -0.36
N ASP A 91 -2.30 17.74 -0.27
CA ASP A 91 -3.02 16.88 -1.22
C ASP A 91 -4.54 17.00 -1.02
N VAL A 92 -5.01 17.11 0.23
CA VAL A 92 -6.44 17.35 0.54
C VAL A 92 -6.94 18.63 -0.13
N VAL A 93 -6.25 19.75 0.12
CA VAL A 93 -6.62 21.06 -0.44
C VAL A 93 -6.65 20.97 -1.96
N LYS A 94 -5.56 20.46 -2.56
CA LYS A 94 -5.46 20.31 -4.01
C LYS A 94 -6.61 19.50 -4.60
N THR A 95 -6.92 18.33 -4.03
CA THR A 95 -8.02 17.48 -4.54
C THR A 95 -9.37 18.18 -4.44
N ILE A 96 -9.67 18.83 -3.32
CA ILE A 96 -10.94 19.54 -3.13
C ILE A 96 -11.06 20.71 -4.12
N GLU A 97 -10.03 21.56 -4.22
CA GLU A 97 -10.07 22.71 -5.13
C GLU A 97 -10.11 22.27 -6.61
N GLU A 98 -9.43 21.17 -6.97
CA GLU A 98 -9.51 20.57 -8.31
C GLU A 98 -10.91 20.05 -8.62
N ASP A 99 -11.61 19.45 -7.67
CA ASP A 99 -12.96 18.89 -7.86
C ASP A 99 -14.04 19.98 -7.88
N PHE A 100 -13.95 20.97 -6.98
CA PHE A 100 -14.94 22.04 -6.83
C PHE A 100 -14.67 23.29 -7.68
N LYS A 101 -13.46 23.41 -8.26
CA LYS A 101 -13.01 24.55 -9.09
C LYS A 101 -13.05 25.92 -8.37
N CYS A 102 -12.94 25.91 -7.05
CA CYS A 102 -12.90 27.10 -6.20
C CYS A 102 -11.97 26.88 -5.00
N ALA A 103 -11.71 27.91 -4.20
CA ALA A 103 -10.84 27.80 -3.04
C ALA A 103 -11.50 27.00 -1.90
N ILE A 104 -10.73 26.20 -1.16
CA ILE A 104 -11.29 25.35 -0.09
C ILE A 104 -12.03 26.15 1.00
N SER A 105 -11.60 27.39 1.26
CA SER A 105 -12.24 28.32 2.19
C SER A 105 -13.63 28.78 1.73
N GLU A 106 -13.94 28.68 0.45
CA GLU A 106 -15.26 29.01 -0.10
C GLU A 106 -16.22 27.82 -0.04
N VAL A 107 -15.68 26.59 0.06
CA VAL A 107 -16.47 25.35 0.17
C VAL A 107 -16.95 25.11 1.60
N PHE A 108 -16.09 25.37 2.58
CA PHE A 108 -16.37 25.16 4.00
C PHE A 108 -16.29 26.50 4.74
N CYS A 109 -17.44 27.16 4.89
CA CYS A 109 -17.64 28.36 5.70
C CYS A 109 -17.82 28.04 7.19
#